data_AF-A0AAJ5ZFC2-F1
#
_entry.id   AF-A0AAJ5ZFC2-F1
#
_cell.length_a   1.000
_cell.length_b   1.000
_cell.length_c   1.000
_cell.angle_alpha   90.00
_cell.angle_beta   90.00
_cell.angle_gamma   90.00
#
_symmetry.space_group_name_H-M   'P 1'
#
loop_
_entity.id
_entity.type
_entity.pdbx_description
1 polymer ?
#
loop_
_entity_poly.entity_id
_entity_poly.type
_entity_poly.pdbx_seq_one_letter_code
_entity_poly.pdbx_strand_id
1 'polypeptide(L)'
;MIAFNELHAAIYEKLVEVAKSRTVTFYSDIAPLAGLDMIDPDHRTQISSILGRISTYEHQLGHPMLSAVVLLKEKNSTGEGFFSLA
;
A
#
# COMPACT_ATOMS: atom_id res chain seq x y z
N MET A 1 -17.14 -6.76 -3.95
CA MET A 1 -16.90 -5.34 -3.65
C MET A 1 -16.23 -5.31 -2.29
N ILE A 2 -15.04 -4.71 -2.17
CA ILE A 2 -14.36 -4.61 -0.87
C ILE A 2 -15.01 -3.47 -0.09
N ALA A 3 -15.37 -3.70 1.17
CA ALA A 3 -15.90 -2.64 2.03
C ALA A 3 -14.76 -1.97 2.82
N PHE A 4 -14.94 -0.70 3.19
CA PHE A 4 -13.91 0.07 3.90
C PHE A 4 -13.49 -0.57 5.24
N ASN A 5 -14.43 -1.18 5.97
CA ASN A 5 -14.18 -1.89 7.22
C ASN A 5 -13.33 -3.17 7.04
N GLU A 6 -13.12 -3.62 5.80
CA GLU A 6 -12.26 -4.74 5.46
C GLU A 6 -10.82 -4.30 5.11
N LEU A 7 -10.51 -2.99 5.20
CA LEU A 7 -9.17 -2.46 4.96
C LEU A 7 -8.36 -2.32 6.24
N HIS A 8 -7.03 -2.32 6.09
CA HIS A 8 -6.14 -2.02 7.20
C HIS A 8 -6.09 -0.51 7.46
N ALA A 9 -6.90 -0.04 8.42
CA ALA A 9 -7.17 1.38 8.66
C ALA A 9 -5.90 2.24 8.79
N ALA A 10 -4.93 1.84 9.64
CA ALA A 10 -3.72 2.62 9.88
C ALA A 10 -2.84 2.78 8.62
N ILE A 11 -2.81 1.78 7.74
CA ILE A 11 -2.05 1.85 6.49
C ILE A 11 -2.80 2.74 5.51
N TYR A 12 -4.12 2.56 5.38
CA TYR A 12 -4.95 3.39 4.52
C TYR A 12 -4.80 4.88 4.87
N GLU A 13 -4.97 5.23 6.15
CA GLU A 13 -4.82 6.61 6.64
C GLU A 13 -3.43 7.17 6.35
N LYS A 14 -2.38 6.37 6.56
CA LYS A 14 -1.01 6.80 6.27
C LYS A 14 -0.82 7.10 4.77
N LEU A 15 -1.35 6.26 3.89
CA LEU A 15 -1.23 6.48 2.45
C LEU A 15 -2.01 7.71 1.99
N VAL A 16 -3.19 7.97 2.58
CA VAL A 16 -3.94 9.21 2.32
C VAL A 16 -3.12 10.44 2.74
N GLU A 17 -2.47 10.40 3.91
CA GLU A 17 -1.59 11.47 4.39
C GLU A 17 -0.40 11.73 3.43
N VAL A 18 0.27 10.66 2.99
CA VAL A 18 1.40 10.74 2.05
C VAL A 18 0.96 11.31 0.70
N ALA A 19 -0.18 10.84 0.17
CA ALA A 19 -0.74 11.33 -1.09
C ALA A 19 -1.13 12.83 -1.01
N LYS A 20 -1.77 13.25 0.09
CA LYS A 20 -2.10 14.67 0.33
C LYS A 20 -0.84 15.54 0.43
N SER A 21 0.21 15.00 1.03
CA SER A 21 1.51 15.67 1.16
C SER A 21 2.32 15.71 -0.13
N ARG A 22 1.86 15.01 -1.19
CA ARG A 22 2.57 14.85 -2.48
C ARG A 22 3.99 14.30 -2.32
N THR A 23 4.18 13.41 -1.35
CA THR A 23 5.45 12.71 -1.11
C THR A 23 5.29 11.22 -1.42
N VAL A 24 6.38 10.47 -1.23
CA VAL A 24 6.40 9.01 -1.30
C VAL A 24 6.75 8.42 0.06
N THR A 25 6.40 7.16 0.27
CA THR A 25 6.79 6.37 1.43
C THR A 25 7.36 5.04 0.97
N PHE A 26 7.96 4.28 1.88
CA PHE A 26 8.54 2.99 1.55
C PHE A 26 7.80 1.85 2.23
N TYR A 27 7.90 0.65 1.64
CA TYR A 27 7.38 -0.57 2.28
C TYR A 27 7.88 -0.73 3.73
N SER A 28 9.14 -0.35 4.00
CA SER A 28 9.74 -0.37 5.34
C SER A 28 9.07 0.56 6.35
N ASP A 29 8.39 1.60 5.89
CA ASP A 29 7.77 2.60 6.77
C ASP A 29 6.32 2.22 7.10
N ILE A 30 5.63 1.53 6.18
CA ILE A 30 4.21 1.16 6.33
C ILE A 30 4.00 -0.24 6.89
N ALA A 31 4.92 -1.19 6.64
CA ALA A 31 4.80 -2.56 7.14
C ALA A 31 4.73 -2.64 8.68
N PRO A 32 5.51 -1.85 9.45
CA PRO A 32 5.41 -1.85 10.91
C PRO A 32 4.04 -1.41 11.44
N LEU A 33 3.25 -0.64 10.67
CA LEU A 33 1.89 -0.24 11.07
C LEU A 33 0.93 -1.43 11.17
N ALA A 34 1.26 -2.55 10.51
CA ALA A 34 0.55 -3.82 10.60
C ALA A 34 1.31 -4.87 11.44
N GLY A 35 2.37 -4.47 12.15
CA GLY A 35 3.23 -5.40 12.88
C GLY A 35 4.09 -6.29 11.98
N LEU A 36 4.32 -5.88 10.74
CA LEU A 36 5.07 -6.66 9.74
C LEU A 36 6.52 -6.19 9.64
N ASP A 37 7.42 -7.15 9.43
CA ASP A 37 8.85 -6.95 9.21
C ASP A 37 9.21 -7.28 7.75
N MET A 38 9.79 -6.32 7.04
CA MET A 38 10.18 -6.47 5.63
C MET A 38 11.34 -7.44 5.40
N ILE A 39 12.08 -7.85 6.45
CA ILE A 39 13.10 -8.90 6.38
C ILE A 39 12.43 -10.27 6.15
N ASP A 40 11.24 -10.49 6.70
CA ASP A 40 10.51 -11.75 6.60
C ASP A 40 9.77 -11.87 5.24
N PRO A 41 10.04 -12.91 4.42
CA PRO A 41 9.34 -13.16 3.16
C PRO A 41 7.81 -13.28 3.27
N ASP A 42 7.30 -13.87 4.35
CA ASP A 42 5.87 -14.07 4.53
C ASP A 42 5.19 -12.73 4.82
N HIS A 43 5.82 -11.90 5.64
CA HIS A 43 5.37 -10.52 5.89
C HIS A 43 5.38 -9.66 4.62
N ARG A 44 6.36 -9.85 3.70
CA ARG A 44 6.34 -9.18 2.39
C ARG A 44 5.12 -9.55 1.55
N THR A 45 4.68 -10.79 1.64
CA THR A 45 3.45 -11.25 0.97
C THR A 45 2.21 -10.65 1.61
N GLN A 46 2.18 -10.58 2.95
CA GLN A 46 1.08 -9.97 3.70
C GLN A 46 0.92 -8.48 3.40
N ILE A 47 2.00 -7.68 3.42
CA ILE A 47 1.91 -6.25 3.09
C ILE A 47 1.46 -6.03 1.64
N SER A 48 1.90 -6.89 0.71
CA SER A 48 1.47 -6.85 -0.69
C SER A 48 -0.03 -7.14 -0.81
N SER A 49 -0.56 -8.09 -0.04
CA SER A 49 -2.00 -8.38 0.02
C SER A 49 -2.81 -7.20 0.57
N ILE A 50 -2.33 -6.57 1.66
CA ILE A 50 -2.97 -5.38 2.24
C ILE A 50 -3.06 -4.25 1.21
N LEU A 51 -1.94 -3.93 0.56
CA LEU A 51 -1.89 -2.88 -0.46
C LEU A 51 -2.79 -3.23 -1.66
N GLY A 52 -2.81 -4.49 -2.11
CA GLY A 52 -3.69 -4.94 -3.19
C GLY A 52 -5.18 -4.73 -2.89
N ARG A 53 -5.60 -4.97 -1.64
CA ARG A 53 -6.98 -4.69 -1.20
C ARG A 53 -7.30 -3.20 -1.21
N ILE A 54 -6.38 -2.36 -0.75
CA ILE A 54 -6.53 -0.89 -0.78
C ILE A 54 -6.65 -0.40 -2.23
N SER A 55 -5.76 -0.86 -3.12
CA SER A 55 -5.78 -0.48 -4.53
C SER A 55 -7.05 -0.92 -5.23
N THR A 56 -7.53 -2.14 -4.95
CA THR A 56 -8.80 -2.65 -5.47
C THR A 56 -9.98 -1.82 -5.00
N TYR A 57 -9.99 -1.40 -3.72
CA TYR A 57 -11.03 -0.54 -3.17
C TYR A 57 -11.05 0.84 -3.86
N GLU A 58 -9.91 1.52 -3.97
CA GLU A 58 -9.83 2.82 -4.66
C GLU A 58 -10.23 2.73 -6.14
N HIS A 59 -9.75 1.69 -6.83
CA HIS A 59 -10.09 1.46 -8.24
C HIS A 59 -11.60 1.24 -8.45
N GLN A 60 -12.26 0.48 -7.56
CA GLN A 60 -13.72 0.28 -7.59
C GLN A 60 -14.51 1.57 -7.39
N LEU A 61 -13.93 2.57 -6.70
CA LEU A 61 -14.51 3.90 -6.52
C LEU A 61 -14.15 4.87 -7.66
N GLY A 62 -13.33 4.45 -8.63
CA GLY A 62 -12.84 5.32 -9.70
C GLY A 62 -11.77 6.32 -9.23
N HIS A 63 -11.14 6.08 -8.08
CA HIS A 63 -10.08 6.92 -7.54
C HIS A 63 -8.69 6.48 -8.02
N PRO A 64 -7.69 7.39 -8.01
CA PRO A 64 -6.30 7.02 -8.15
C PRO A 64 -5.85 6.06 -7.03
N MET A 65 -5.05 5.05 -7.38
CA MET A 65 -4.57 4.06 -6.41
C MET A 65 -3.58 4.67 -5.41
N LEU A 66 -3.88 4.58 -4.12
CA LEU A 66 -3.00 5.05 -3.05
C LEU A 66 -1.68 4.26 -2.96
N SER A 67 -1.61 3.01 -3.45
CA SER A 67 -0.35 2.25 -3.47
C SER A 67 0.70 2.83 -4.41
N ALA A 68 0.34 3.78 -5.30
CA ALA A 68 1.27 4.44 -6.22
C ALA A 68 2.42 5.17 -5.52
N VAL A 69 2.20 5.63 -4.29
CA VAL A 69 3.18 6.39 -3.51
C VAL A 69 4.10 5.50 -2.66
N VAL A 70 3.98 4.17 -2.76
CA VAL A 70 4.79 3.22 -1.99
C VAL A 70 5.92 2.67 -2.86
N LEU A 71 7.16 2.95 -2.47
CA LEU A 71 8.35 2.55 -3.20
C LEU A 71 9.19 1.52 -2.44
N LEU A 72 9.99 0.76 -3.18
CA LEU A 72 11.12 -0.01 -2.65
C LEU A 72 12.29 0.96 -2.42
N LYS A 73 12.78 1.04 -1.18
CA LYS A 73 13.85 1.98 -0.78
C LYS A 73 15.15 1.82 -1.58
N GLU A 74 15.46 0.59 -2.00
CA GLU A 74 16.68 0.28 -2.76
C GLU A 74 16.57 0.58 -4.26
N LYS A 75 15.35 0.68 -4.81
CA LYS A 75 15.11 0.81 -6.25
C LYS A 75 14.36 2.08 -6.65
N ASN A 76 13.83 2.85 -5.69
CA ASN A 76 12.90 3.96 -5.92
C ASN A 76 11.77 3.59 -6.91
N SER A 77 11.33 2.33 -6.89
CA SER A 77 10.30 1.78 -7.78
C SER A 77 9.13 1.22 -6.99
N THR A 78 7.93 1.30 -7.53
CA THR A 78 6.76 0.61 -6.96
C THR A 78 6.90 -0.91 -7.09
N GLY A 79 6.27 -1.68 -6.20
CA GLY A 79 6.24 -3.14 -6.31
C GLY A 79 5.37 -3.63 -7.47
N GLU A 80 5.59 -4.87 -7.92
CA GLU A 80 4.94 -5.45 -9.12
C GLU A 80 3.39 -5.39 -9.07
N GLY A 81 2.80 -5.48 -7.88
CA GLY A 81 1.34 -5.41 -7.70
C GLY A 81 0.71 -4.11 -8.19
N PHE A 82 1.46 -2.99 -8.24
CA PHE A 82 0.96 -1.73 -8.79
C PHE A 82 0.65 -1.82 -10.29
N PHE A 83 1.49 -2.49 -11.07
CA PHE A 83 1.36 -2.57 -12.53
C PHE A 83 0.20 -3.47 -12.99
N SER A 84 -0.29 -4.36 -12.12
CA SER A 84 -1.39 -5.27 -12.45
C SER A 84 -2.77 -4.60 -12.51
N LEU A 85 -2.89 -3.39 -11.95
CA LEU A 85 -4.15 -2.63 -11.83
C LEU A 85 -4.07 -1.24 -12.49
N ALA A 86 -2.95 -0.88 -13.11
CA ALA A 86 -2.70 0.42 -13.73
C ALA A 86 -2.95 0.41 -15.25
#